data_AF-A0A1F8MZ55-F1
#
_entry.id   AF-A0A1F8MZ55-F1
#
_cell.length_a   1.000
_cell.length_b   1.000
_cell.length_c   1.000
_cell.angle_alpha   90.00
_cell.angle_beta   90.00
_cell.angle_gamma   90.00
#
_symmetry.space_group_name_H-M   'P 1'
#
loop_
_entity.id
_entity.type
_entity.pdbx_description
1 polymer ?
#
loop_
_entity_poly.entity_id
_entity_poly.type
_entity_poly.pdbx_seq_one_letter_code
_entity_poly.pdbx_strand_id
1 'polypeptide(L)'
;MSKSKIEEGLPKLKDGLPHQAFAIVGDVDDPETWKLPHHTRVIFRAIKGKIGHYKTTDWEHAAAAVAALSRGGFRGKRVEATAQQILDAAKHLMRHYQENKKPVPDTLAALVE
;
A
#
# COMPACT_ATOMS: atom_id res chain seq x y z
N MET A 1 -33.63 1.05 -4.09
CA MET A 1 -33.20 0.60 -5.43
C MET A 1 -32.08 -0.41 -5.23
N SER A 2 -32.31 -1.66 -5.61
CA SER A 2 -31.37 -2.77 -5.46
C SER A 2 -30.19 -2.57 -6.40
N LYS A 3 -29.01 -2.27 -5.86
CA LYS A 3 -27.76 -2.44 -6.59
C LYS A 3 -27.73 -3.89 -7.09
N SER A 4 -27.59 -4.06 -8.40
CA SER A 4 -27.69 -5.35 -9.08
C SER A 4 -26.68 -6.33 -8.48
N LYS A 5 -27.03 -7.62 -8.34
CA LYS A 5 -26.13 -8.72 -7.93
C LYS A 5 -24.81 -8.76 -8.72
N ILE A 6 -24.76 -8.10 -9.88
CA ILE A 6 -23.58 -7.92 -10.72
C ILE A 6 -22.54 -6.99 -10.05
N GLU A 7 -22.96 -5.94 -9.35
CA GLU A 7 -22.05 -5.01 -8.64
C GLU A 7 -21.45 -5.64 -7.39
N GLU A 8 -22.13 -6.60 -6.76
CA GLU A 8 -21.63 -7.33 -5.58
C GLU A 8 -20.47 -8.28 -5.94
N GLY A 9 -20.38 -8.74 -7.19
CA GLY A 9 -19.33 -9.64 -7.66
C GLY A 9 -18.07 -8.94 -8.19
N LEU A 10 -18.09 -7.61 -8.33
CA LEU A 10 -16.92 -6.86 -8.82
C LEU A 10 -15.92 -6.62 -7.68
N PRO A 11 -14.61 -6.81 -7.90
CA PRO A 11 -13.59 -6.47 -6.92
C PRO A 11 -13.73 -5.00 -6.51
N LYS A 12 -13.73 -4.74 -5.19
CA LYS A 12 -13.71 -3.38 -4.67
C LYS A 12 -12.43 -2.67 -5.10
N LEU A 13 -12.53 -1.39 -5.42
CA LEU A 13 -11.41 -0.54 -5.80
C LEU A 13 -11.47 0.78 -5.04
N LYS A 14 -10.30 1.34 -4.70
CA LYS A 14 -10.13 2.70 -4.19
C LYS A 14 -9.30 3.50 -5.18
N ASP A 15 -9.79 4.64 -5.65
CA ASP A 15 -9.13 5.46 -6.68
C ASP A 15 -8.77 4.69 -7.97
N GLY A 16 -9.53 3.62 -8.25
CA GLY A 16 -9.26 2.71 -9.36
C GLY A 16 -8.07 1.76 -9.15
N LEU A 17 -7.66 1.54 -7.90
CA LEU A 17 -6.61 0.61 -7.49
C LEU A 17 -7.19 -0.52 -6.61
N PRO A 18 -6.64 -1.74 -6.69
CA PRO A 18 -7.04 -2.86 -5.83
C PRO A 18 -6.31 -2.79 -4.48
N HIS A 19 -6.76 -3.55 -3.47
CA HIS A 19 -6.17 -3.50 -2.12
C HIS A 19 -4.66 -3.80 -2.09
N GLN A 20 -4.14 -4.62 -3.01
CA GLN A 20 -2.71 -4.92 -3.13
C GLN A 20 -1.86 -3.69 -3.46
N ALA A 21 -2.46 -2.59 -3.89
CA ALA A 21 -1.76 -1.33 -4.17
C ALA A 21 -1.46 -0.50 -2.90
N PHE A 22 -1.96 -0.91 -1.74
CA PHE A 22 -1.92 -0.15 -0.48
C PHE A 22 -1.02 -0.84 0.54
N ALA A 23 -0.25 -0.05 1.31
CA ALA A 23 0.64 -0.61 2.32
C ALA A 23 -0.11 -1.04 3.58
N ILE A 24 -1.27 -0.43 3.85
CA ILE A 24 -2.17 -0.81 4.94
C ILE A 24 -3.52 -1.19 4.32
N VAL A 25 -3.97 -2.41 4.60
CA VAL A 25 -5.29 -2.93 4.28
C VAL A 25 -5.91 -3.34 5.61
N GLY A 26 -6.89 -2.58 6.10
CA GLY A 26 -7.59 -2.92 7.34
C GLY A 26 -8.56 -4.06 7.10
N ASP A 27 -9.74 -3.73 6.59
CA ASP A 27 -10.72 -4.68 6.09
C ASP A 27 -10.60 -4.75 4.56
N VAL A 28 -10.43 -5.96 4.02
CA VAL A 28 -10.28 -6.20 2.58
C VAL A 28 -11.56 -5.93 1.80
N ASP A 29 -12.72 -5.90 2.45
CA ASP A 29 -14.01 -5.63 1.83
C ASP A 29 -14.45 -4.16 1.99
N ASP A 30 -13.73 -3.37 2.80
CA ASP A 30 -13.93 -1.94 3.00
C ASP A 30 -12.73 -1.09 2.51
N PRO A 31 -12.81 -0.54 1.28
CA PRO A 31 -11.77 0.33 0.71
C PRO A 31 -11.44 1.56 1.54
N GLU A 32 -12.33 2.05 2.40
CA GLU A 32 -12.05 3.22 3.23
C GLU A 32 -10.95 2.93 4.25
N THR A 33 -10.80 1.66 4.64
CA THR A 33 -9.73 1.22 5.54
C THR A 33 -8.36 1.10 4.86
N TRP A 34 -8.30 1.14 3.52
CA TRP A 34 -7.05 1.00 2.77
C TRP A 34 -6.31 2.33 2.72
N LYS A 35 -5.04 2.32 3.09
CA LYS A 35 -4.22 3.54 3.25
C LYS A 35 -2.85 3.37 2.62
N LEU A 36 -2.24 4.50 2.29
CA LEU A 36 -0.88 4.56 1.74
C LEU A 36 -0.75 3.79 0.40
N PRO A 37 -1.44 4.27 -0.66
CA PRO A 37 -1.22 3.72 -2.00
C PRO A 37 0.25 3.90 -2.39
N HIS A 38 0.84 2.89 -3.02
CA HIS A 38 2.24 2.92 -3.45
C HIS A 38 2.50 2.11 -4.74
N HIS A 39 1.45 1.71 -5.43
CA HIS A 39 1.53 1.07 -6.75
C HIS A 39 0.73 1.85 -7.78
N THR A 40 1.24 1.84 -9.01
CA THR A 40 0.51 2.36 -10.19
C THR A 40 -0.58 1.40 -10.64
N ARG A 41 -1.47 1.84 -11.54
CA ARG A 41 -2.48 0.97 -12.19
C ARG A 41 -1.89 -0.24 -12.94
N VAL A 42 -0.58 -0.24 -13.20
CA VAL A 42 0.12 -1.38 -13.80
C VAL A 42 0.03 -2.63 -12.90
N ILE A 43 -0.27 -2.49 -11.60
CA ILE A 43 -0.51 -3.61 -10.66
C ILE A 43 -1.52 -4.64 -11.16
N PHE A 44 -2.55 -4.23 -11.91
CA PHE A 44 -3.51 -5.17 -12.50
C PHE A 44 -2.85 -6.16 -13.47
N ARG A 45 -1.76 -5.78 -14.13
CA ARG A 45 -0.97 -6.68 -14.98
C ARG A 45 -0.19 -7.68 -14.14
N ALA A 46 0.35 -7.26 -13.00
CA ALA A 46 1.03 -8.15 -12.06
C ALA A 46 0.07 -9.14 -11.42
N ILE A 47 -1.11 -8.70 -10.99
CA ILE A 47 -2.18 -9.56 -10.45
C ILE A 47 -2.60 -10.64 -11.48
N LYS A 48 -2.59 -10.29 -12.77
CA LYS A 48 -2.87 -11.22 -13.87
C LYS A 48 -1.65 -12.08 -14.29
N GLY A 49 -0.54 -12.02 -13.56
CA GLY A 49 0.69 -12.76 -13.85
C GLY A 49 1.43 -12.31 -15.12
N LYS A 50 1.08 -11.16 -15.70
CA LYS A 50 1.65 -10.69 -16.98
C LYS A 50 3.00 -9.99 -16.83
N ILE A 51 3.31 -9.51 -15.63
CA ILE A 51 4.59 -8.87 -15.27
C ILE A 51 4.91 -9.19 -13.80
N GLY A 52 6.16 -9.01 -13.39
CA GLY A 52 6.52 -9.06 -11.97
C GLY A 52 5.97 -7.87 -11.19
N HIS A 53 5.60 -8.10 -9.92
CA HIS A 53 5.03 -7.09 -9.01
C HIS A 53 5.98 -5.91 -8.76
N TYR A 54 7.29 -6.16 -8.71
CA TYR A 54 8.33 -5.14 -8.53
C TYR A 54 8.31 -4.02 -9.60
N LYS A 55 7.76 -4.27 -10.79
CA LYS A 55 7.65 -3.27 -11.87
C LYS A 55 6.51 -2.27 -11.69
N THR A 56 5.74 -2.40 -10.61
CA THR A 56 4.47 -1.67 -10.45
C THR A 56 4.53 -0.63 -9.34
N THR A 57 5.58 -0.64 -8.52
CA THR A 57 5.80 0.32 -7.44
C THR A 57 5.90 1.73 -7.99
N ASP A 58 5.08 2.62 -7.43
CA ASP A 58 5.16 4.06 -7.63
C ASP A 58 6.12 4.62 -6.57
N TRP A 59 7.33 5.02 -6.98
CA TRP A 59 8.37 5.41 -6.03
C TRP A 59 8.10 6.75 -5.33
N GLU A 60 7.34 7.65 -5.94
CA GLU A 60 6.94 8.91 -5.30
C GLU A 60 5.93 8.63 -4.19
N HIS A 61 4.90 7.84 -4.50
CA HIS A 61 3.90 7.44 -3.51
C HIS A 61 4.47 6.49 -2.45
N ALA A 62 5.42 5.61 -2.81
CA ALA A 62 6.13 4.77 -1.83
C ALA A 62 6.93 5.63 -0.84
N ALA A 63 7.66 6.65 -1.30
CA ALA A 63 8.37 7.57 -0.42
C ALA A 63 7.41 8.35 0.51
N ALA A 64 6.27 8.81 -0.01
CA ALA A 64 5.23 9.43 0.79
C ALA A 64 4.62 8.48 1.84
N ALA A 65 4.42 7.21 1.48
CA ALA A 65 3.95 6.17 2.39
C ALA A 65 4.96 5.95 3.53
N VAL A 66 6.25 5.86 3.23
CA VAL A 66 7.32 5.76 4.24
C VAL A 66 7.29 6.96 5.20
N ALA A 67 7.19 8.19 4.66
CA ALA A 67 7.13 9.39 5.48
C ALA A 67 5.90 9.39 6.42
N ALA A 68 4.74 8.90 5.93
CA ALA A 68 3.51 8.82 6.71
C ALA A 68 3.57 7.81 7.87
N LEU A 69 4.42 6.77 7.77
CA LEU A 69 4.68 5.81 8.84
C LEU A 69 5.62 6.37 9.93
N SER A 70 6.43 7.38 9.60
CA SER A 70 7.38 7.97 10.54
C SER A 70 6.70 8.54 11.78
N ARG A 71 7.47 8.70 12.87
CA ARG A 71 6.96 9.33 14.12
C ARG A 71 6.47 10.76 13.89
N GLY A 72 7.09 11.51 12.97
CA GLY A 72 6.66 12.86 12.59
C GLY A 72 5.52 12.90 11.57
N GLY A 73 5.21 11.76 10.96
CA GLY A 73 4.22 11.64 9.90
C GLY A 73 4.58 12.38 8.61
N PHE A 74 3.62 12.45 7.68
CA PHE A 74 3.74 13.23 6.46
C PHE A 74 3.02 14.56 6.64
N ARG A 75 3.73 15.69 6.41
CA ARG A 75 3.21 17.05 6.67
C ARG A 75 2.64 17.22 8.10
N GLY A 76 3.30 16.61 9.09
CA GLY A 76 2.93 16.69 10.52
C GLY A 76 1.75 15.81 10.93
N LYS A 77 1.23 14.95 10.03
CA LYS A 77 0.15 14.02 10.34
C LYS A 77 0.61 12.58 10.17
N ARG A 78 0.44 11.79 11.23
CA ARG A 78 0.68 10.34 11.17
C ARG A 78 -0.51 9.65 10.51
N VAL A 79 -0.25 8.53 9.86
CA VAL A 79 -1.32 7.65 9.43
C VAL A 79 -2.06 7.11 10.66
N GLU A 80 -3.39 7.18 10.63
CA GLU A 80 -4.21 6.54 11.64
C GLU A 80 -4.20 5.03 11.37
N ALA A 81 -3.49 4.28 12.20
CA ALA A 81 -3.37 2.84 12.10
C ALA A 81 -2.91 2.26 13.44
N THR A 82 -3.19 0.98 13.67
CA THR A 82 -2.65 0.28 14.85
C THR A 82 -1.13 0.11 14.73
N ALA A 83 -0.45 -0.10 15.86
CA ALA A 83 1.00 -0.36 15.86
C ALA A 83 1.35 -1.58 14.98
N GLN A 84 0.53 -2.62 15.02
CA GLN A 84 0.71 -3.81 14.19
C GLN A 84 0.59 -3.50 12.69
N GLN A 85 -0.44 -2.74 12.29
CA GLN A 85 -0.59 -2.31 10.89
C GLN A 85 0.59 -1.45 10.41
N ILE A 86 1.13 -0.59 11.26
CA ILE A 86 2.33 0.21 10.95
C ILE A 86 3.54 -0.69 10.73
N LEU A 87 3.75 -1.68 11.62
CA LEU A 87 4.86 -2.63 11.51
C LEU A 87 4.75 -3.47 10.23
N ASP A 88 3.56 -3.99 9.93
CA ASP A 88 3.32 -4.79 8.74
C ASP A 88 3.49 -3.98 7.45
N ALA A 89 3.01 -2.73 7.43
CA ALA A 89 3.25 -1.80 6.33
C ALA A 89 4.74 -1.46 6.17
N ALA A 90 5.47 -1.28 7.27
CA ALA A 90 6.92 -1.02 7.22
C ALA A 90 7.69 -2.20 6.63
N LYS A 91 7.38 -3.44 7.06
CA LYS A 91 7.96 -4.67 6.49
C LYS A 91 7.61 -4.82 5.01
N HIS A 92 6.35 -4.57 4.64
CA HIS A 92 5.91 -4.58 3.25
C HIS A 92 6.71 -3.60 2.40
N LEU A 93 6.76 -2.32 2.78
CA LEU A 93 7.48 -1.29 2.03
C LEU A 93 8.98 -1.60 1.96
N MET A 94 9.59 -2.06 3.06
CA MET A 94 11.00 -2.44 3.10
C MET A 94 11.34 -3.52 2.06
N ARG A 95 10.45 -4.50 1.88
CA ARG A 95 10.59 -5.55 0.86
C ARG A 95 10.66 -4.96 -0.55
N HIS A 96 9.84 -3.97 -0.89
CA HIS A 96 9.90 -3.31 -2.20
C HIS A 96 11.26 -2.67 -2.45
N TYR A 97 11.83 -1.97 -1.46
CA TYR A 97 13.17 -1.38 -1.58
C TYR A 97 14.22 -2.46 -1.81
N GLN A 98 14.21 -3.53 -1.02
CA GLN A 98 15.17 -4.64 -1.12
C GLN A 98 15.09 -5.36 -2.47
N GLU A 99 13.89 -5.76 -2.92
CA GLU A 99 13.69 -6.48 -4.18
C GLU A 99 14.10 -5.64 -5.41
N ASN A 100 14.02 -4.32 -5.30
CA ASN A 100 14.46 -3.39 -6.34
C ASN A 100 15.90 -2.88 -6.15
N LYS A 101 16.67 -3.46 -5.21
CA LYS A 101 18.05 -3.08 -4.90
C LYS A 101 18.21 -1.59 -4.60
N LYS A 102 17.20 -0.98 -3.98
CA LYS A 102 17.24 0.40 -3.51
C LYS A 102 17.64 0.43 -2.04
N PRO A 103 18.34 1.49 -1.58
CA PRO A 103 18.62 1.69 -0.17
C PRO A 103 17.32 1.71 0.65
N VAL A 104 17.27 0.91 1.72
CA VAL A 104 16.14 0.91 2.65
C VAL A 104 16.19 2.22 3.47
N PRO A 105 15.12 3.02 3.53
CA PRO A 105 15.10 4.22 4.36
C PRO A 105 15.23 3.90 5.85
N ASP A 106 16.04 4.67 6.58
CA ASP A 106 16.23 4.53 8.04
C ASP A 106 14.91 4.57 8.82
N THR A 107 13.91 5.30 8.31
CA THR A 107 12.56 5.33 8.89
C THR A 107 11.94 3.94 8.93
N LEU A 108 12.12 3.13 7.88
CA LEU A 108 11.61 1.77 7.86
C LEU A 108 12.46 0.85 8.74
N ALA A 109 13.79 1.00 8.71
CA ALA A 109 14.69 0.22 9.55
C ALA A 109 14.36 0.37 11.04
N ALA A 110 14.20 1.62 11.50
CA ALA A 110 13.88 1.94 12.89
C ALA A 110 12.47 1.50 13.35
N LEU A 111 11.58 1.13 12.42
CA LEU A 111 10.25 0.61 12.74
C LEU A 111 10.20 -0.92 12.82
N VAL A 112 11.18 -1.60 12.26
CA VAL A 112 11.22 -3.08 12.13
C VAL A 112 12.25 -3.70 13.08
N GLU A 113 13.11 -2.88 13.69
CA GLU A 113 13.98 -3.24 14.83
C GLU A 113 13.18 -3.59 16.09
#